data_AF-A0A933Q3E5-F1
#
_entry.id   AF-A0A933Q3E5-F1
#
_cell.length_a   1.000
_cell.length_b   1.000
_cell.length_c   1.000
_cell.angle_alpha   90.00
_cell.angle_beta   90.00
_cell.angle_gamma   90.00
#
_symmetry.space_group_name_H-M   'P 1'
#
loop_
_entity.id
_entity.type
_entity.pdbx_description
1 polymer ?
#
loop_
_entity_poly.entity_id
_entity_poly.type
_entity_poly.pdbx_seq_one_letter_code
_entity_poly.pdbx_strand_id
1 'polypeptide(L)'
;MMMQAVKKYIVREQEYILFQFGLIVLFAGIPISTSVAEIGKAIILVAFVISLVRKRAPFTKDIRVFAALALVVWMVIASAAAAFAPNGMHALSRLPGAVSYALLFVAVASLFNYERDKYLFLALFAAVFINGTAVIAEFIRTRSRNGGLFHPVMSCAHIWPSITFLVFSLVAYARRPAVKTMWMLFFLFNAVVIACLFSSLLYILFPLLLTVLVIIIAPKRASTMFAFLVVFAAVVAVFTFQTRLLPQDIQLYIESLLSTRPTGMKERAYFWQGTIELIKTHPLLGIGTGMWKFHFYELTDAGRAFVAEGMNRIYYHPHNTLLAVAAEYGIPALAALMLWYIGMFWYGIRTAVTLSSRGRREFFLAAALLMGFLSVLLQGTTDYTLFSVTGGNLSFCLAGIFVAAERTFSIAKKRSAF
;
A
#
# COMPACT_ATOMS: atom_id res chain seq x y z
N MET A 1 39.56 16.03 20.46
CA MET A 1 38.09 16.16 20.35
C MET A 1 37.57 16.27 18.91
N MET A 2 38.12 17.15 18.06
CA MET A 2 37.60 17.40 16.69
C MET A 2 37.63 16.15 15.78
N MET A 3 38.73 15.38 15.77
CA MET A 3 38.82 14.12 14.99
C MET A 3 37.80 13.05 15.43
N GLN A 4 37.50 12.93 16.72
CA GLN A 4 36.49 11.99 17.22
C GLN A 4 35.07 12.43 16.83
N ALA A 5 34.79 13.74 16.84
CA ALA A 5 33.53 14.30 16.37
C ALA A 5 33.34 14.09 14.85
N VAL A 6 34.39 14.33 14.05
CA VAL A 6 34.40 14.10 12.60
C VAL A 6 34.22 12.61 12.27
N LYS A 7 34.94 11.71 12.96
CA LYS A 7 34.79 10.26 12.78
C LYS A 7 33.37 9.80 13.17
N LYS A 8 32.79 10.32 14.26
CA LYS A 8 31.42 10.03 14.67
C LYS A 8 30.39 10.53 13.65
N TYR A 9 30.65 11.67 13.01
CA TYR A 9 29.80 12.26 11.97
C TYR A 9 29.85 11.46 10.66
N ILE A 10 31.04 11.17 10.13
CA ILE A 10 31.23 10.38 8.89
C ILE A 10 30.59 9.00 9.00
N VAL A 11 30.79 8.33 10.12
CA VAL A 11 30.23 6.99 10.37
C VAL A 11 28.69 7.04 10.46
N ARG A 12 28.11 8.15 10.92
CA ARG A 12 26.64 8.36 10.94
C ARG A 12 26.09 8.62 9.54
N GLU A 13 26.83 9.32 8.68
CA GLU A 13 26.46 9.52 7.28
C GLU A 13 26.46 8.22 6.48
N GLN A 14 27.40 7.30 6.71
CA GLN A 14 27.44 6.01 6.01
C GLN A 14 26.22 5.11 6.29
N GLU A 15 25.81 4.98 7.56
CA GLU A 15 24.58 4.25 7.95
C GLU A 15 23.35 4.83 7.25
N TYR A 16 23.32 6.15 7.17
CA TYR A 16 22.20 6.90 6.64
C TYR A 16 22.12 6.79 5.11
N ILE A 17 23.24 6.88 4.41
CA ILE A 17 23.35 6.63 2.97
C ILE A 17 22.90 5.20 2.65
N LEU A 18 23.32 4.22 3.45
CA LEU A 18 22.90 2.82 3.26
C LEU A 18 21.39 2.66 3.42
N PHE A 19 20.80 3.29 4.44
CA PHE A 19 19.35 3.31 4.64
C PHE A 19 18.60 3.95 3.47
N GLN A 20 19.06 5.11 2.98
CA GLN A 20 18.47 5.77 1.81
C GLN A 20 18.57 4.94 0.54
N PHE A 21 19.72 4.31 0.31
CA PHE A 21 19.92 3.41 -0.81
C PHE A 21 18.94 2.22 -0.74
N GLY A 22 18.81 1.60 0.43
CA GLY A 22 17.85 0.51 0.65
C GLY A 22 16.40 0.93 0.39
N LEU A 23 16.00 2.13 0.80
CA LEU A 23 14.68 2.69 0.48
C LEU A 23 14.49 2.89 -1.02
N ILE A 24 15.47 3.46 -1.73
CA ILE A 24 15.38 3.65 -3.19
C ILE A 24 15.25 2.30 -3.90
N VAL A 25 16.06 1.31 -3.54
CA VAL A 25 15.99 -0.04 -4.12
C VAL A 25 14.66 -0.70 -3.81
N LEU A 26 14.13 -0.55 -2.60
CA LEU A 26 12.83 -1.09 -2.22
C LEU A 26 11.71 -0.52 -3.11
N PHE A 27 11.61 0.80 -3.21
CA PHE A 27 10.52 1.45 -3.97
C PHE A 27 10.68 1.31 -5.48
N ALA A 28 11.90 1.37 -6.01
CA ALA A 28 12.15 1.10 -7.42
C ALA A 28 11.94 -0.38 -7.78
N GLY A 29 12.20 -1.28 -6.83
CA GLY A 29 12.09 -2.73 -6.99
C GLY A 29 10.65 -3.24 -6.94
N ILE A 30 9.80 -2.68 -6.08
CA ILE A 30 8.39 -3.06 -5.93
C ILE A 30 7.65 -3.27 -7.27
N PRO A 31 7.73 -2.34 -8.25
CA PRO A 31 7.02 -2.52 -9.51
C PRO A 31 7.65 -3.56 -10.44
N ILE A 32 8.94 -3.84 -10.30
CA ILE A 32 9.74 -4.69 -11.19
C ILE A 32 9.73 -6.15 -10.71
N SER A 33 10.05 -6.38 -9.44
CA SER A 33 10.26 -7.72 -8.89
C SER A 33 10.18 -7.72 -7.37
N THR A 34 9.47 -8.70 -6.82
CA THR A 34 9.44 -8.97 -5.38
C THR A 34 10.84 -9.22 -4.83
N SER A 35 11.72 -9.87 -5.59
CA SER A 35 13.10 -10.13 -5.17
C SER A 35 13.91 -8.86 -5.03
N VAL A 36 13.76 -7.90 -5.95
CA VAL A 36 14.46 -6.59 -5.86
C VAL A 36 13.95 -5.79 -4.66
N ALA A 37 12.64 -5.81 -4.42
CA ALA A 37 12.06 -5.20 -3.23
C ALA A 37 12.63 -5.80 -1.94
N GLU A 38 12.77 -7.14 -1.87
CA GLU A 38 13.37 -7.83 -0.71
C GLU A 38 14.84 -7.46 -0.49
N ILE A 39 15.62 -7.26 -1.56
CA ILE A 39 17.00 -6.76 -1.45
C ILE A 39 17.01 -5.36 -0.81
N GLY A 40 16.14 -4.46 -1.24
CA GLY A 40 16.00 -3.13 -0.66
C GLY A 40 15.65 -3.18 0.83
N LYS A 41 14.68 -4.03 1.22
CA LYS A 41 14.35 -4.30 2.62
C LYS A 41 15.55 -4.82 3.41
N ALA A 42 16.28 -5.80 2.88
CA ALA A 42 17.45 -6.35 3.55
C ALA A 42 18.51 -5.28 3.84
N ILE A 43 18.78 -4.39 2.89
CA ILE A 43 19.71 -3.26 3.05
C ILE A 43 19.24 -2.31 4.17
N ILE A 44 17.94 -2.00 4.22
CA ILE A 44 17.34 -1.18 5.30
C ILE A 44 17.55 -1.85 6.66
N LEU A 45 17.30 -3.16 6.76
CA LEU A 45 17.47 -3.91 8.00
C LEU A 45 18.95 -3.98 8.44
N VAL A 46 19.89 -4.11 7.51
CA VAL A 46 21.34 -4.03 7.81
C VAL A 46 21.71 -2.65 8.35
N ALA A 47 21.25 -1.57 7.71
CA ALA A 47 21.47 -0.21 8.20
C ALA A 47 20.91 -0.02 9.62
N PHE A 48 19.73 -0.60 9.89
CA PHE A 48 19.12 -0.58 11.21
C PHE A 48 19.94 -1.34 12.26
N VAL A 49 20.38 -2.57 11.96
CA VAL A 49 21.23 -3.36 12.87
C VAL A 49 22.53 -2.61 13.19
N ILE A 50 23.19 -2.02 12.20
CA ILE A 50 24.40 -1.20 12.43
C ILE A 50 24.09 -0.04 13.39
N SER A 51 22.94 0.62 13.21
CA SER A 51 22.51 1.72 14.08
C SER A 51 22.21 1.27 15.51
N LEU A 52 21.66 0.06 15.69
CA LEU A 52 21.42 -0.55 17.01
C LEU A 52 22.73 -0.86 17.73
N VAL A 53 23.65 -1.56 17.08
CA VAL A 53 24.97 -1.92 17.63
C VAL A 53 25.72 -0.67 18.07
N ARG A 54 25.57 0.42 17.31
CA ARG A 54 26.21 1.71 17.61
C ARG A 54 25.43 2.58 18.62
N LYS A 55 24.30 2.10 19.16
CA LYS A 55 23.40 2.79 20.09
C LYS A 55 22.91 4.15 19.59
N ARG A 56 22.59 4.23 18.29
CA ARG A 56 22.21 5.46 17.58
C ARG A 56 20.76 5.48 17.12
N ALA A 57 20.09 4.33 17.06
CA ALA A 57 18.68 4.24 16.69
C ALA A 57 17.81 4.88 17.79
N PRO A 58 17.07 5.96 17.48
CA PRO A 58 16.21 6.62 18.45
C PRO A 58 14.89 5.85 18.59
N PHE A 59 14.74 5.14 19.70
CA PHE A 59 13.47 4.51 20.07
C PHE A 59 12.61 5.45 20.90
N THR A 60 11.62 6.09 20.26
CA THR A 60 10.58 6.84 20.97
C THR A 60 9.59 5.89 21.64
N LYS A 61 8.78 6.42 22.59
CA LYS A 61 7.70 5.65 23.23
C LYS A 61 6.71 5.12 22.19
N ASP A 62 6.34 5.95 21.22
CA ASP A 62 5.39 5.58 20.16
C ASP A 62 5.93 4.48 19.25
N ILE A 63 7.21 4.55 18.88
CA ILE A 63 7.87 3.48 18.10
C ILE A 63 7.78 2.14 18.85
N ARG A 64 8.05 2.14 20.16
CA ARG A 64 7.98 0.91 20.97
C ARG A 64 6.56 0.36 21.07
N VAL A 65 5.55 1.23 21.24
CA VAL A 65 4.15 0.82 21.34
C VAL A 65 3.65 0.23 20.03
N PHE A 66 3.89 0.89 18.89
CA PHE A 66 3.47 0.38 17.58
C PHE A 66 4.27 -0.85 17.14
N ALA A 67 5.55 -0.94 17.51
CA ALA A 67 6.34 -2.14 17.29
C ALA A 67 5.81 -3.32 18.10
N ALA A 68 5.48 -3.11 19.38
CA ALA A 68 4.88 -4.12 20.24
C ALA A 68 3.51 -4.56 19.73
N LEU A 69 2.65 -3.62 19.30
CA LEU A 69 1.38 -3.95 18.67
C LEU A 69 1.55 -4.77 17.39
N ALA A 70 2.45 -4.36 16.49
CA ALA A 70 2.74 -5.12 15.27
C ALA A 70 3.27 -6.53 15.58
N LEU A 71 4.15 -6.66 16.56
CA LEU A 71 4.66 -7.95 17.02
C LEU A 71 3.57 -8.81 17.66
N VAL A 72 2.68 -8.24 18.48
CA VAL A 72 1.56 -8.96 19.10
C VAL A 72 0.57 -9.44 18.03
N VAL A 73 0.21 -8.59 17.07
CA VAL A 73 -0.62 -9.00 15.92
C VAL A 73 0.01 -10.21 15.24
N TRP A 74 1.30 -10.14 14.94
CA TRP A 74 2.00 -11.23 14.27
C TRP A 74 2.19 -12.47 15.14
N MET A 75 2.37 -12.33 16.45
CA MET A 75 2.45 -13.45 17.39
C MET A 75 1.11 -14.15 17.57
N VAL A 76 -0.01 -13.42 17.56
CA VAL A 76 -1.36 -14.00 17.59
C VAL A 76 -1.63 -14.76 16.29
N ILE A 77 -1.30 -14.15 15.15
CA ILE A 77 -1.34 -14.78 13.82
C ILE A 77 -0.48 -16.07 13.82
N ALA A 78 0.75 -16.01 14.34
CA ALA A 78 1.67 -17.14 14.45
C ALA A 78 1.14 -18.28 15.33
N SER A 79 0.50 -17.94 16.45
CA SER A 79 0.04 -18.91 17.45
C SER A 79 -1.23 -19.62 16.96
N ALA A 80 -2.16 -18.89 16.34
CA ALA A 80 -3.34 -19.45 15.70
C ALA A 80 -2.95 -20.39 14.54
N ALA A 81 -1.94 -19.99 13.76
CA ALA A 81 -1.37 -20.78 12.66
C ALA A 81 -0.82 -22.14 13.09
N ALA A 82 -0.14 -22.19 14.24
CA ALA A 82 0.51 -23.41 14.72
C ALA A 82 -0.46 -24.44 15.28
N ALA A 83 -1.63 -24.01 15.78
CA ALA A 83 -2.59 -24.88 16.45
C ALA A 83 -3.45 -25.74 15.50
N PHE A 84 -3.64 -25.31 14.24
CA PHE A 84 -4.55 -25.98 13.28
C PHE A 84 -3.92 -26.26 11.92
N ALA A 85 -2.63 -25.94 11.71
CA ALA A 85 -1.96 -26.34 10.48
C ALA A 85 -1.79 -27.87 10.47
N PRO A 86 -2.25 -28.59 9.42
CA PRO A 86 -1.98 -30.02 9.25
C PRO A 86 -0.47 -30.31 9.20
N ASN A 87 0.33 -29.29 8.86
CA ASN A 87 1.77 -29.28 8.94
C ASN A 87 2.23 -28.02 9.69
N GLY A 88 2.54 -28.15 11.00
CA GLY A 88 3.11 -27.05 11.79
C GLY A 88 4.36 -26.42 11.17
N MET A 89 5.14 -27.19 10.40
CA MET A 89 6.29 -26.71 9.62
C MET A 89 5.91 -25.71 8.51
N HIS A 90 4.74 -25.86 7.89
CA HIS A 90 4.26 -24.91 6.86
C HIS A 90 3.79 -23.59 7.49
N ALA A 91 3.22 -23.63 8.70
CA ALA A 91 2.89 -22.43 9.47
C ALA A 91 4.17 -21.67 9.90
N LEU A 92 5.15 -22.40 10.42
CA LEU A 92 6.42 -21.81 10.86
C LEU A 92 7.21 -21.15 9.71
N SER A 93 7.15 -21.70 8.50
CA SER A 93 7.88 -21.13 7.35
C SER A 93 7.37 -19.76 6.89
N ARG A 94 6.18 -19.32 7.33
CA ARG A 94 5.61 -18.00 7.02
C ARG A 94 5.96 -16.91 8.04
N LEU A 95 6.44 -17.29 9.23
CA LEU A 95 6.83 -16.36 10.30
C LEU A 95 7.98 -15.40 9.95
N PRO A 96 9.03 -15.82 9.22
CA PRO A 96 10.11 -14.91 8.86
C PRO A 96 9.62 -13.69 8.07
N GLY A 97 8.64 -13.89 7.16
CA GLY A 97 8.04 -12.80 6.38
C GLY A 97 7.33 -11.77 7.28
N ALA A 98 6.47 -12.26 8.17
CA ALA A 98 5.78 -11.47 9.18
C ALA A 98 6.71 -10.60 10.04
N VAL A 99 7.72 -11.25 10.63
CA VAL A 99 8.73 -10.59 11.46
C VAL A 99 9.50 -9.56 10.65
N SER A 100 9.83 -9.87 9.40
CA SER A 100 10.55 -8.93 8.52
C SER A 100 9.78 -7.63 8.28
N TYR A 101 8.45 -7.68 8.17
CA TYR A 101 7.62 -6.49 8.00
C TYR A 101 7.56 -5.63 9.27
N ALA A 102 7.43 -6.27 10.45
CA ALA A 102 7.50 -5.55 11.73
C ALA A 102 8.87 -4.89 11.92
N LEU A 103 9.96 -5.59 11.61
CA LEU A 103 11.31 -5.04 11.67
C LEU A 103 11.51 -3.89 10.68
N LEU A 104 10.96 -4.00 9.46
CA LEU A 104 10.99 -2.93 8.47
C LEU A 104 10.29 -1.67 8.99
N PHE A 105 9.10 -1.81 9.59
CA PHE A 105 8.40 -0.70 10.23
C PHE A 105 9.28 -0.01 11.30
N VAL A 106 9.88 -0.78 12.21
CA VAL A 106 10.72 -0.23 13.29
C VAL A 106 11.96 0.46 12.73
N ALA A 107 12.61 -0.16 11.74
CA ALA A 107 13.78 0.39 11.07
C ALA A 107 13.47 1.75 10.45
N VAL A 108 12.40 1.83 9.67
CA VAL A 108 11.97 3.07 9.00
C VAL A 108 11.54 4.11 10.03
N ALA A 109 10.71 3.75 11.02
CA ALA A 109 10.28 4.68 12.06
C ALA A 109 11.44 5.28 12.88
N SER A 110 12.52 4.51 13.05
CA SER A 110 13.70 4.94 13.82
C SER A 110 14.61 5.85 12.99
N LEU A 111 14.91 5.45 11.75
CA LEU A 111 15.96 6.04 10.92
C LEU A 111 15.47 7.17 10.01
N PHE A 112 14.21 7.14 9.58
CA PHE A 112 13.68 8.08 8.60
C PHE A 112 13.74 9.53 9.11
N ASN A 113 14.18 10.44 8.23
CA ASN A 113 14.23 11.87 8.47
C ASN A 113 13.76 12.63 7.23
N TYR A 114 12.57 13.22 7.33
CA TYR A 114 11.91 13.97 6.26
C TYR A 114 12.79 15.00 5.52
N GLU A 115 13.62 15.78 6.24
CA GLU A 115 14.42 16.86 5.62
C GLU A 115 15.57 16.32 4.76
N ARG A 116 16.13 15.19 5.17
CA ARG A 116 17.26 14.54 4.51
C ARG A 116 16.81 13.50 3.48
N ASP A 117 15.69 12.83 3.72
CA ASP A 117 15.11 11.80 2.84
C ASP A 117 14.17 12.36 1.77
N LYS A 118 14.11 13.69 1.58
CA LYS A 118 13.21 14.28 0.59
C LYS A 118 13.41 13.77 -0.85
N TYR A 119 14.61 13.29 -1.18
CA TYR A 119 14.92 12.69 -2.49
C TYR A 119 14.30 11.29 -2.66
N LEU A 120 13.88 10.65 -1.57
CA LEU A 120 13.05 9.45 -1.62
C LEU A 120 11.75 9.70 -2.39
N PHE A 121 11.13 10.87 -2.20
CA PHE A 121 9.91 11.22 -2.92
C PHE A 121 10.14 11.32 -4.42
N LEU A 122 11.33 11.74 -4.85
CA LEU A 122 11.73 11.73 -6.25
C LEU A 122 11.93 10.31 -6.77
N ALA A 123 12.54 9.42 -5.98
CA ALA A 123 12.70 8.01 -6.34
C ALA A 123 11.36 7.28 -6.44
N LEU A 124 10.44 7.51 -5.49
CA LEU A 124 9.05 7.04 -5.54
C LEU A 124 8.34 7.53 -6.80
N PHE A 125 8.43 8.83 -7.08
CA PHE A 125 7.87 9.44 -8.29
C PHE A 125 8.42 8.79 -9.56
N ALA A 126 9.74 8.66 -9.66
CA ALA A 126 10.40 8.04 -10.80
C ALA A 126 9.98 6.58 -10.98
N ALA A 127 9.91 5.80 -9.89
CA ALA A 127 9.46 4.41 -9.93
C ALA A 127 8.02 4.28 -10.43
N VAL A 128 7.13 5.17 -9.99
CA VAL A 128 5.73 5.21 -10.46
C VAL A 128 5.63 5.63 -11.92
N PHE A 129 6.41 6.63 -12.32
CA PHE A 129 6.44 7.07 -13.72
C PHE A 129 6.92 5.95 -14.64
N ILE A 130 8.07 5.35 -14.34
CA ILE A 130 8.68 4.27 -15.13
C ILE A 130 7.71 3.09 -15.23
N ASN A 131 7.12 2.67 -14.10
CA ASN A 131 6.14 1.60 -14.10
C ASN A 131 4.90 1.97 -14.95
N GLY A 132 4.34 3.16 -14.74
CA GLY A 132 3.18 3.61 -15.51
C GLY A 132 3.43 3.63 -17.01
N THR A 133 4.61 4.10 -17.43
CA THR A 133 4.98 4.13 -18.85
C THR A 133 5.13 2.71 -19.39
N ALA A 134 5.73 1.81 -18.63
CA ALA A 134 5.86 0.41 -19.02
C ALA A 134 4.50 -0.29 -19.15
N VAL A 135 3.57 -0.03 -18.21
CA VAL A 135 2.19 -0.53 -18.28
C VAL A 135 1.47 -0.02 -19.52
N ILE A 136 1.55 1.29 -19.81
CA ILE A 136 0.93 1.87 -21.00
C ILE A 136 1.54 1.27 -22.28
N ALA A 137 2.87 1.18 -22.35
CA ALA A 137 3.56 0.62 -23.51
C ALA A 137 3.17 -0.85 -23.74
N GLU A 138 3.12 -1.65 -22.68
CA GLU A 138 2.72 -3.04 -22.75
C GLU A 138 1.25 -3.22 -23.13
N PHE A 139 0.37 -2.36 -22.59
CA PHE A 139 -1.04 -2.35 -22.98
C PHE A 139 -1.21 -1.98 -24.46
N ILE A 140 -0.48 -0.99 -24.96
CA ILE A 140 -0.49 -0.62 -26.39
C ILE A 140 -0.01 -1.81 -27.24
N ARG A 141 1.03 -2.51 -26.80
CA ARG A 141 1.64 -3.63 -27.50
C ARG A 141 0.75 -4.88 -27.54
N THR A 142 0.20 -5.27 -26.40
CA THR A 142 -0.47 -6.57 -26.24
C THR A 142 -1.99 -6.48 -26.25
N ARG A 143 -2.55 -5.28 -26.05
CA ARG A 143 -3.98 -5.08 -25.76
C ARG A 143 -4.49 -5.94 -24.60
N SER A 144 -3.57 -6.41 -23.74
CA SER A 144 -3.84 -7.35 -22.66
C SER A 144 -3.34 -6.79 -21.34
N ARG A 145 -4.03 -7.18 -20.26
CA ARG A 145 -3.58 -6.94 -18.89
C ARG A 145 -2.33 -7.75 -18.55
N ASN A 146 -2.11 -8.91 -19.17
CA ASN A 146 -1.10 -9.88 -18.74
C ASN A 146 0.03 -9.98 -19.76
N GLY A 147 1.20 -9.43 -19.41
CA GLY A 147 2.43 -9.58 -20.18
C GLY A 147 3.51 -8.61 -19.71
N GLY A 148 4.78 -8.98 -19.85
CA GLY A 148 5.91 -8.06 -19.67
C GLY A 148 6.64 -8.13 -18.31
N LEU A 149 7.64 -7.25 -18.16
CA LEU A 149 8.52 -7.16 -16.99
C LEU A 149 7.79 -6.70 -15.71
N PHE A 150 6.62 -6.05 -15.85
CA PHE A 150 5.88 -5.43 -14.75
C PHE A 150 4.60 -6.23 -14.47
N HIS A 151 4.46 -6.73 -13.24
CA HIS A 151 3.27 -7.49 -12.87
C HIS A 151 2.08 -6.55 -12.59
N PRO A 152 0.95 -6.64 -13.32
CA PRO A 152 -0.14 -5.66 -13.30
C PRO A 152 -0.73 -5.40 -11.91
N VAL A 153 -0.91 -6.46 -11.12
CA VAL A 153 -1.41 -6.38 -9.75
C VAL A 153 -0.40 -5.69 -8.81
N MET A 154 0.90 -5.93 -9.03
CA MET A 154 1.97 -5.28 -8.24
C MET A 154 2.06 -3.80 -8.62
N SER A 155 1.90 -3.49 -9.91
CA SER A 155 1.84 -2.12 -10.41
C SER A 155 0.67 -1.36 -9.83
N CYS A 156 -0.54 -1.93 -9.82
CA CYS A 156 -1.69 -1.35 -9.11
C CYS A 156 -1.34 -1.06 -7.65
N ALA A 157 -0.91 -2.07 -6.89
CA ALA A 157 -0.61 -1.93 -5.46
C ALA A 157 0.43 -0.84 -5.14
N HIS A 158 1.35 -0.55 -6.06
CA HIS A 158 2.33 0.52 -5.91
C HIS A 158 1.81 1.91 -6.31
N ILE A 159 1.00 1.97 -7.37
CA ILE A 159 0.44 3.22 -7.91
C ILE A 159 -0.56 3.85 -6.90
N TRP A 160 -1.33 3.02 -6.19
CA TRP A 160 -2.35 3.46 -5.22
C TRP A 160 -1.83 4.39 -4.12
N PRO A 161 -0.84 4.01 -3.30
CA PRO A 161 -0.32 4.92 -2.27
C PRO A 161 0.39 6.11 -2.89
N SER A 162 1.05 5.93 -4.03
CA SER A 162 1.83 6.97 -4.70
C SER A 162 0.98 8.14 -5.23
N ILE A 163 -0.21 7.86 -5.78
CA ILE A 163 -1.17 8.92 -6.18
C ILE A 163 -1.61 9.74 -4.97
N THR A 164 -1.76 9.09 -3.83
CA THR A 164 -2.13 9.78 -2.60
C THR A 164 -1.03 10.74 -2.18
N PHE A 165 0.23 10.30 -2.16
CA PHE A 165 1.37 11.19 -1.92
C PHE A 165 1.46 12.35 -2.91
N LEU A 166 1.13 12.10 -4.17
CA LEU A 166 1.17 13.09 -5.24
C LEU A 166 0.25 14.28 -4.99
N VAL A 167 -1.02 14.00 -4.71
CA VAL A 167 -2.04 15.04 -4.53
C VAL A 167 -1.70 15.92 -3.35
N PHE A 168 -1.28 15.32 -2.24
CA PHE A 168 -0.89 16.11 -1.08
C PHE A 168 0.44 16.85 -1.27
N SER A 169 1.39 16.31 -2.06
CA SER A 169 2.61 17.03 -2.44
C SER A 169 2.31 18.24 -3.33
N LEU A 170 1.35 18.14 -4.25
CA LEU A 170 0.83 19.23 -5.07
C LEU A 170 0.27 20.34 -4.17
N VAL A 171 -0.55 19.97 -3.18
CA VAL A 171 -1.15 20.95 -2.26
C VAL A 171 -0.14 21.52 -1.26
N ALA A 172 0.83 20.72 -0.79
CA ALA A 172 1.84 21.15 0.20
C ALA A 172 2.94 22.04 -0.39
N TYR A 173 3.38 21.79 -1.63
CA TYR A 173 4.60 22.40 -2.19
C TYR A 173 4.39 23.26 -3.44
N ALA A 174 3.27 23.13 -4.15
CA ALA A 174 3.11 23.83 -5.41
C ALA A 174 2.69 25.30 -5.19
N ARG A 175 3.68 26.17 -4.95
CA ARG A 175 3.49 27.62 -4.96
C ARG A 175 3.59 28.21 -6.36
N ARG A 176 4.41 27.60 -7.23
CA ARG A 176 4.59 28.01 -8.63
C ARG A 176 3.56 27.33 -9.54
N PRO A 177 2.94 28.05 -10.49
CA PRO A 177 1.94 27.49 -11.40
C PRO A 177 2.49 26.33 -12.23
N ALA A 178 3.73 26.42 -12.73
CA ALA A 178 4.37 25.34 -13.49
C ALA A 178 4.46 24.01 -12.71
N VAL A 179 4.73 24.07 -11.40
CA VAL A 179 4.80 22.89 -10.54
C VAL A 179 3.42 22.28 -10.35
N LYS A 180 2.36 23.10 -10.22
CA LYS A 180 0.98 22.61 -10.19
C LYS A 180 0.63 21.87 -11.48
N THR A 181 0.96 22.46 -12.63
CA THR A 181 0.72 21.85 -13.94
C THR A 181 1.43 20.51 -14.10
N MET A 182 2.72 20.43 -13.75
CA MET A 182 3.50 19.19 -13.79
C MET A 182 2.82 18.08 -12.96
N TRP A 183 2.40 18.38 -11.73
CA TRP A 183 1.74 17.39 -10.88
C TRP A 183 0.32 17.01 -11.37
N MET A 184 -0.43 17.93 -11.96
CA MET A 184 -1.72 17.61 -12.59
C MET A 184 -1.54 16.68 -13.80
N LEU A 185 -0.55 16.95 -14.65
CA LEU A 185 -0.22 16.07 -15.79
C LEU A 185 0.18 14.68 -15.30
N PHE A 186 0.93 14.58 -14.22
CA PHE A 186 1.27 13.29 -13.63
C PHE A 186 0.06 12.57 -13.01
N PHE A 187 -0.89 13.29 -12.41
CA PHE A 187 -2.15 12.70 -11.96
C PHE A 187 -2.95 12.12 -13.13
N LEU A 188 -3.10 12.90 -14.21
CA LEU A 188 -3.76 12.44 -15.44
C LEU A 188 -3.06 11.22 -16.05
N PHE A 189 -1.73 11.22 -16.09
CA PHE A 189 -0.93 10.08 -16.49
C PHE A 189 -1.28 8.83 -15.67
N ASN A 190 -1.34 8.94 -14.34
CA ASN A 190 -1.69 7.79 -13.49
C ASN A 190 -3.15 7.32 -13.69
N ALA A 191 -4.08 8.23 -13.98
CA ALA A 191 -5.44 7.86 -14.34
C ALA A 191 -5.49 7.01 -15.63
N VAL A 192 -4.66 7.36 -16.63
CA VAL A 192 -4.49 6.56 -17.85
C VAL A 192 -3.88 5.20 -17.53
N VAL A 193 -2.84 5.14 -16.69
CA VAL A 193 -2.24 3.87 -16.27
C VAL A 193 -3.26 2.94 -15.59
N ILE A 194 -4.08 3.48 -14.68
CA ILE A 194 -5.14 2.73 -14.01
C ILE A 194 -6.17 2.22 -15.02
N ALA A 195 -6.56 3.05 -15.99
CA ALA A 195 -7.48 2.64 -17.05
C ALA A 195 -6.90 1.48 -17.88
N CYS A 196 -5.60 1.49 -18.18
CA CYS A 196 -4.91 0.39 -18.87
C CYS A 196 -4.85 -0.92 -18.07
N LEU A 197 -5.01 -0.88 -16.74
CA LEU A 197 -4.90 -2.06 -15.87
C LEU A 197 -6.24 -2.81 -15.65
N PHE A 198 -7.37 -2.30 -16.17
CA PHE A 198 -8.71 -2.93 -16.18
C PHE A 198 -9.11 -3.68 -14.88
N SER A 199 -8.85 -3.09 -13.72
CA SER A 199 -9.25 -3.70 -12.45
C SER A 199 -10.35 -2.87 -11.76
N SER A 200 -11.25 -3.57 -11.08
CA SER A 200 -12.46 -3.20 -10.31
C SER A 200 -12.91 -1.72 -10.15
N LEU A 201 -14.23 -1.48 -10.29
CA LEU A 201 -14.96 -0.21 -10.12
C LEU A 201 -14.73 0.58 -8.81
N LEU A 202 -14.23 -0.04 -7.74
CA LEU A 202 -13.90 0.63 -6.47
C LEU A 202 -12.72 1.61 -6.57
N TYR A 203 -11.95 1.53 -7.67
CA TYR A 203 -10.80 2.37 -7.96
C TYR A 203 -11.17 3.78 -8.49
N ILE A 204 -12.43 4.03 -8.87
CA ILE A 204 -12.92 5.36 -9.28
C ILE A 204 -13.37 6.18 -8.05
N LEU A 205 -13.85 5.51 -7.01
CA LEU A 205 -14.41 6.13 -5.80
C LEU A 205 -13.38 6.86 -4.95
N PHE A 206 -12.11 6.41 -4.92
CA PHE A 206 -11.09 7.05 -4.07
C PHE A 206 -10.50 8.32 -4.71
N PRO A 207 -10.16 8.37 -6.01
CA PRO A 207 -9.90 9.64 -6.70
C PRO A 207 -11.10 10.58 -6.65
N LEU A 208 -12.34 10.07 -6.67
CA LEU A 208 -13.56 10.85 -6.48
C LEU A 208 -13.69 11.41 -5.05
N LEU A 209 -13.36 10.63 -4.01
CA LEU A 209 -13.32 11.08 -2.62
C LEU A 209 -12.20 12.12 -2.39
N LEU A 210 -11.03 11.88 -2.98
CA LEU A 210 -9.88 12.78 -2.93
C LEU A 210 -10.15 14.07 -3.71
N THR A 211 -10.89 13.97 -4.82
CA THR A 211 -11.44 15.08 -5.60
C THR A 211 -12.44 15.89 -4.79
N VAL A 212 -13.37 15.26 -4.09
CA VAL A 212 -14.34 15.93 -3.21
C VAL A 212 -13.62 16.63 -2.06
N LEU A 213 -12.60 16.01 -1.48
CA LEU A 213 -11.73 16.63 -0.46
C LEU A 213 -10.92 17.81 -1.03
N VAL A 214 -10.37 17.69 -2.25
CA VAL A 214 -9.71 18.80 -2.95
C VAL A 214 -10.70 19.91 -3.28
N ILE A 215 -11.96 19.62 -3.63
CA ILE A 215 -13.04 20.61 -3.85
C ILE A 215 -13.40 21.34 -2.55
N ILE A 216 -13.40 20.65 -1.41
CA ILE A 216 -13.63 21.25 -0.09
C ILE A 216 -12.47 22.18 0.31
N ILE A 217 -11.25 21.88 -0.13
CA ILE A 217 -10.00 22.54 0.31
C ILE A 217 -9.49 23.59 -0.70
N ALA A 218 -9.81 23.45 -1.99
CA ALA A 218 -9.46 24.40 -3.04
C ALA A 218 -10.30 25.67 -2.93
N PRO A 219 -9.78 26.85 -3.33
CA PRO A 219 -10.56 28.08 -3.31
C PRO A 219 -11.83 27.90 -4.15
N LYS A 220 -12.99 28.22 -3.56
CA LYS A 220 -14.35 28.06 -4.09
C LYS A 220 -14.66 28.93 -5.34
N ARG A 221 -13.74 29.03 -6.30
CA ARG A 221 -13.99 29.69 -7.59
C ARG A 221 -14.70 28.68 -8.49
N ALA A 222 -15.94 29.01 -8.88
CA ALA A 222 -16.80 28.18 -9.71
C ALA A 222 -16.10 27.70 -11.00
N SER A 223 -15.20 28.51 -11.57
CA SER A 223 -14.42 28.16 -12.77
C SER A 223 -13.47 26.97 -12.57
N THR A 224 -12.90 26.81 -11.36
CA THR A 224 -12.01 25.68 -11.05
C THR A 224 -12.80 24.39 -10.85
N MET A 225 -13.99 24.48 -10.23
CA MET A 225 -14.90 23.35 -10.09
C MET A 225 -15.48 22.91 -11.45
N PHE A 226 -15.82 23.87 -12.32
CA PHE A 226 -16.31 23.59 -13.67
C PHE A 226 -15.25 22.91 -14.55
N ALA A 227 -14.02 23.44 -14.58
CA ALA A 227 -12.92 22.82 -15.32
C ALA A 227 -12.65 21.39 -14.83
N PHE A 228 -12.77 21.15 -13.51
CA PHE A 228 -12.60 19.83 -12.95
C PHE A 228 -13.73 18.86 -13.36
N LEU A 229 -14.98 19.28 -13.28
CA LEU A 229 -16.13 18.47 -13.71
C LEU A 229 -16.07 18.13 -15.20
N VAL A 230 -15.59 19.06 -16.03
CA VAL A 230 -15.36 18.83 -17.46
C VAL A 230 -14.24 17.80 -17.67
N VAL A 231 -13.14 17.87 -16.93
CA VAL A 231 -12.05 16.87 -17.02
C VAL A 231 -12.51 15.49 -16.52
N PHE A 232 -13.25 15.43 -15.40
CA PHE A 232 -13.81 14.19 -14.88
C PHE A 232 -14.81 13.57 -15.87
N ALA A 233 -15.74 14.36 -16.39
CA ALA A 233 -16.69 13.95 -17.41
C ALA A 233 -15.98 13.52 -18.70
N ALA A 234 -14.90 14.19 -19.10
CA ALA A 234 -14.09 13.80 -20.25
C ALA A 234 -13.34 12.49 -20.01
N VAL A 235 -12.81 12.24 -18.81
CA VAL A 235 -12.16 10.96 -18.46
C VAL A 235 -13.19 9.82 -18.46
N VAL A 236 -14.37 10.04 -17.87
CA VAL A 236 -15.48 9.08 -17.87
C VAL A 236 -15.98 8.84 -19.30
N ALA A 237 -16.12 9.90 -20.10
CA ALA A 237 -16.56 9.81 -21.49
C ALA A 237 -15.53 9.12 -22.38
N VAL A 238 -14.23 9.41 -22.24
CA VAL A 238 -13.16 8.70 -22.95
C VAL A 238 -13.12 7.23 -22.56
N PHE A 239 -13.29 6.92 -21.26
CA PHE A 239 -13.38 5.54 -20.79
C PHE A 239 -14.60 4.81 -21.36
N THR A 240 -15.75 5.49 -21.45
CA THR A 240 -17.02 4.94 -22.00
C THR A 240 -17.03 4.91 -23.53
N PHE A 241 -16.30 5.79 -24.20
CA PHE A 241 -16.23 5.89 -25.66
C PHE A 241 -15.15 4.98 -26.24
N GLN A 242 -14.04 4.77 -25.53
CA GLN A 242 -13.02 3.79 -25.91
C GLN A 242 -13.62 2.39 -26.02
N THR A 243 -14.61 2.01 -25.21
CA THR A 243 -15.24 0.69 -25.33
C THR A 243 -15.96 0.48 -26.66
N ARG A 244 -16.45 1.54 -27.31
CA ARG A 244 -17.17 1.50 -28.59
C ARG A 244 -16.28 1.53 -29.84
N LEU A 245 -15.01 1.95 -29.69
CA LEU A 245 -14.02 1.98 -30.77
C LEU A 245 -13.17 0.70 -30.82
N LEU A 246 -13.37 -0.21 -29.87
CA LEU A 246 -12.64 -1.47 -29.82
C LEU A 246 -13.23 -2.46 -30.84
N PRO A 247 -12.41 -3.36 -31.42
CA PRO A 247 -12.87 -4.49 -32.21
C PRO A 247 -14.00 -5.26 -31.52
N GLN A 248 -14.89 -5.85 -32.32
CA GLN A 248 -16.12 -6.51 -31.85
C GLN A 248 -15.85 -7.57 -30.76
N ASP A 249 -14.72 -8.26 -30.83
CA ASP A 249 -14.26 -9.26 -29.86
C ASP A 249 -14.01 -8.68 -28.46
N ILE A 250 -13.50 -7.44 -28.41
CA ILE A 250 -13.23 -6.72 -27.17
C ILE A 250 -14.52 -6.10 -26.62
N GLN A 251 -15.45 -5.69 -27.49
CA GLN A 251 -16.79 -5.25 -27.06
C GLN A 251 -17.53 -6.40 -26.40
N LEU A 252 -17.53 -7.58 -27.01
CA LEU A 252 -18.11 -8.81 -26.45
C LEU A 252 -17.40 -9.23 -25.15
N TYR A 253 -16.09 -9.01 -25.03
CA TYR A 253 -15.36 -9.23 -23.78
C TYR A 253 -15.75 -8.19 -22.70
N ILE A 254 -15.93 -6.93 -23.03
CA ILE A 254 -16.39 -5.88 -22.08
C ILE A 254 -17.84 -6.11 -21.68
N GLU A 255 -18.71 -6.49 -22.61
CA GLU A 255 -20.05 -6.97 -22.32
C GLU A 255 -19.99 -8.23 -21.44
N SER A 256 -19.01 -9.12 -21.64
CA SER A 256 -18.79 -10.25 -20.74
C SER A 256 -18.35 -9.81 -19.33
N LEU A 257 -17.60 -8.70 -19.21
CA LEU A 257 -17.22 -8.07 -17.94
C LEU A 257 -18.39 -7.35 -17.25
N LEU A 258 -19.43 -6.98 -17.99
CA LEU A 258 -20.64 -6.31 -17.49
C LEU A 258 -21.84 -7.28 -17.35
N SER A 259 -21.79 -8.43 -18.02
CA SER A 259 -22.77 -9.52 -17.95
C SER A 259 -22.49 -10.46 -16.77
N THR A 260 -23.50 -11.23 -16.37
CA THR A 260 -23.47 -12.20 -15.26
C THR A 260 -22.61 -13.47 -15.50
N ARG A 261 -21.75 -13.49 -16.53
CA ARG A 261 -20.73 -14.54 -16.73
C ARG A 261 -19.53 -14.34 -15.77
N PRO A 262 -18.68 -15.36 -15.52
CA PRO A 262 -17.74 -15.32 -14.41
C PRO A 262 -16.62 -14.30 -14.61
N THR A 263 -16.92 -13.07 -14.21
CA THR A 263 -15.96 -12.00 -14.00
C THR A 263 -15.23 -12.25 -12.67
N GLY A 264 -14.07 -11.63 -12.49
CA GLY A 264 -13.37 -11.67 -11.19
C GLY A 264 -14.26 -11.23 -10.01
N MET A 265 -15.36 -10.52 -10.24
CA MET A 265 -16.34 -10.18 -9.20
C MET A 265 -17.27 -11.36 -8.86
N LYS A 266 -17.73 -12.12 -9.86
CA LYS A 266 -18.51 -13.34 -9.62
C LYS A 266 -17.68 -14.38 -8.87
N GLU A 267 -16.43 -14.59 -9.27
CA GLU A 267 -15.50 -15.48 -8.55
C GLU A 267 -15.29 -15.02 -7.09
N ARG A 268 -15.06 -13.72 -6.87
CA ARG A 268 -14.93 -13.13 -5.52
C ARG A 268 -16.18 -13.32 -4.66
N ALA A 269 -17.38 -13.32 -5.24
CA ALA A 269 -18.60 -13.58 -4.48
C ALA A 269 -18.59 -15.00 -3.86
N TYR A 270 -18.23 -16.03 -4.64
CA TYR A 270 -18.03 -17.38 -4.11
C TYR A 270 -16.92 -17.40 -3.06
N PHE A 271 -15.78 -16.74 -3.33
CA PHE A 271 -14.67 -16.71 -2.38
C PHE A 271 -15.10 -16.11 -1.04
N TRP A 272 -15.78 -14.97 -1.06
CA TRP A 272 -16.18 -14.29 0.17
C TRP A 272 -17.26 -15.07 0.93
N GLN A 273 -18.23 -15.64 0.21
CA GLN A 273 -19.25 -16.49 0.81
C GLN A 273 -18.63 -17.73 1.48
N GLY A 274 -17.80 -18.49 0.76
CA GLY A 274 -17.12 -19.66 1.32
C GLY A 274 -16.15 -19.29 2.44
N THR A 275 -15.49 -18.14 2.36
CA THR A 275 -14.62 -17.68 3.45
C THR A 275 -15.42 -17.35 4.71
N ILE A 276 -16.62 -16.78 4.58
CA ILE A 276 -17.52 -16.54 5.70
C ILE A 276 -17.98 -17.88 6.31
N GLU A 277 -18.24 -18.91 5.50
CA GLU A 277 -18.53 -20.27 6.00
C GLU A 277 -17.36 -20.84 6.82
N LEU A 278 -16.11 -20.68 6.34
CA LEU A 278 -14.91 -21.08 7.08
C LEU A 278 -14.75 -20.32 8.40
N ILE A 279 -15.02 -19.01 8.41
CA ILE A 279 -14.99 -18.20 9.64
C ILE A 279 -16.05 -18.66 10.64
N LYS A 280 -17.27 -18.96 10.18
CA LYS A 280 -18.35 -19.44 11.05
C LYS A 280 -18.03 -20.79 11.67
N THR A 281 -17.34 -21.67 10.94
CA THR A 281 -16.96 -23.00 11.43
C THR A 281 -15.74 -22.96 12.35
N HIS A 282 -14.79 -22.04 12.12
CA HIS A 282 -13.55 -21.92 12.89
C HIS A 282 -13.28 -20.47 13.39
N PRO A 283 -14.17 -19.88 14.21
CA PRO A 283 -14.16 -18.45 14.49
C PRO A 283 -12.98 -17.97 15.34
N LEU A 284 -12.43 -18.82 16.22
CA LEU A 284 -11.43 -18.39 17.21
C LEU A 284 -10.00 -18.48 16.69
N LEU A 285 -9.62 -19.63 16.14
CA LEU A 285 -8.23 -19.91 15.77
C LEU A 285 -8.05 -20.08 14.25
N GLY A 286 -9.16 -20.03 13.50
CA GLY A 286 -9.15 -20.21 12.06
C GLY A 286 -8.80 -21.63 11.65
N ILE A 287 -8.54 -21.79 10.35
CA ILE A 287 -8.20 -23.05 9.70
C ILE A 287 -6.68 -23.26 9.50
N GLY A 288 -5.86 -22.36 10.03
CA GLY A 288 -4.40 -22.38 9.88
C GLY A 288 -3.87 -21.63 8.66
N THR A 289 -2.58 -21.28 8.70
CA THR A 289 -1.93 -20.42 7.68
C THR A 289 -1.84 -21.05 6.30
N GLY A 290 -2.30 -20.31 5.30
CA GLY A 290 -2.25 -20.74 3.90
C GLY A 290 -3.15 -21.93 3.60
N MET A 291 -4.05 -22.27 4.53
CA MET A 291 -4.94 -23.42 4.42
C MET A 291 -6.25 -23.08 3.69
N TRP A 292 -6.52 -21.80 3.44
CA TRP A 292 -7.71 -21.36 2.71
C TRP A 292 -7.89 -22.10 1.39
N LYS A 293 -6.82 -22.25 0.62
CA LYS A 293 -6.84 -22.90 -0.71
C LYS A 293 -7.20 -24.39 -0.69
N PHE A 294 -7.09 -25.06 0.45
CA PHE A 294 -7.45 -26.47 0.60
C PHE A 294 -8.90 -26.58 1.11
N HIS A 295 -9.20 -25.83 2.17
CA HIS A 295 -10.51 -25.92 2.82
C HIS A 295 -11.63 -25.20 2.06
N PHE A 296 -11.33 -24.18 1.24
CA PHE A 296 -12.35 -23.51 0.45
C PHE A 296 -13.09 -24.50 -0.46
N TYR A 297 -12.37 -25.29 -1.25
CA TYR A 297 -12.99 -26.20 -2.22
C TYR A 297 -13.66 -27.41 -1.56
N GLU A 298 -13.10 -27.91 -0.46
CA GLU A 298 -13.56 -29.14 0.20
C GLU A 298 -14.66 -28.88 1.23
N LEU A 299 -14.52 -27.83 2.04
CA LEU A 299 -15.33 -27.62 3.24
C LEU A 299 -16.45 -26.59 3.08
N THR A 300 -16.57 -25.92 1.94
CA THR A 300 -17.58 -24.85 1.74
C THR A 300 -18.56 -25.19 0.62
N ASP A 301 -19.83 -24.83 0.80
CA ASP A 301 -20.85 -24.97 -0.23
C ASP A 301 -20.52 -24.06 -1.42
N ALA A 302 -20.06 -22.84 -1.15
CA ALA A 302 -19.63 -21.91 -2.19
C ALA A 302 -18.47 -22.45 -3.03
N GLY A 303 -17.50 -23.13 -2.40
CA GLY A 303 -16.37 -23.75 -3.11
C GLY A 303 -16.79 -24.94 -3.96
N ARG A 304 -17.70 -25.79 -3.48
CA ARG A 304 -18.29 -26.88 -4.28
C ARG A 304 -19.08 -26.33 -5.46
N ALA A 305 -19.91 -25.30 -5.25
CA ALA A 305 -20.66 -24.62 -6.31
C ALA A 305 -19.72 -23.97 -7.34
N PHE A 306 -18.61 -23.37 -6.88
CA PHE A 306 -17.60 -22.77 -7.75
C PHE A 306 -17.02 -23.80 -8.74
N VAL A 307 -16.65 -24.99 -8.24
CA VAL A 307 -16.15 -26.09 -9.09
C VAL A 307 -17.25 -26.64 -10.00
N ALA A 308 -18.47 -26.81 -9.49
CA ALA A 308 -19.61 -27.31 -10.26
C ALA A 308 -19.98 -26.40 -11.44
N GLU A 309 -19.76 -25.09 -11.32
CA GLU A 309 -19.93 -24.12 -12.42
C GLU A 309 -18.78 -24.15 -13.45
N GLY A 310 -17.86 -25.10 -13.35
CA GLY A 310 -16.74 -25.27 -14.29
C GLY A 310 -15.60 -24.28 -14.10
N MET A 311 -15.57 -23.56 -12.97
CA MET A 311 -14.46 -22.66 -12.64
C MET A 311 -13.27 -23.46 -12.10
N ASN A 312 -12.49 -24.03 -13.02
CA ASN A 312 -11.43 -25.02 -12.68
C ASN A 312 -10.08 -24.40 -12.29
N ARG A 313 -10.04 -23.10 -11.96
CA ARG A 313 -8.79 -22.43 -11.55
C ARG A 313 -8.63 -22.50 -10.03
N ILE A 314 -7.45 -22.94 -9.59
CA ILE A 314 -7.08 -22.93 -8.18
C ILE A 314 -6.65 -21.52 -7.77
N TYR A 315 -7.29 -21.01 -6.73
CA TYR A 315 -6.98 -19.74 -6.08
C TYR A 315 -6.35 -19.99 -4.71
N TYR A 316 -5.42 -19.13 -4.32
CA TYR A 316 -4.62 -19.30 -3.11
C TYR A 316 -5.17 -18.53 -1.90
N HIS A 317 -6.09 -17.58 -2.13
CA HIS A 317 -6.61 -16.67 -1.11
C HIS A 317 -7.93 -16.03 -1.58
N PRO A 318 -8.75 -15.48 -0.67
CA PRO A 318 -10.08 -14.96 -1.00
C PRO A 318 -10.09 -13.58 -1.68
N HIS A 319 -8.93 -13.03 -2.07
CA HIS A 319 -8.81 -11.65 -2.56
C HIS A 319 -9.47 -10.64 -1.61
N ASN A 320 -9.26 -10.85 -0.30
CA ASN A 320 -9.67 -9.93 0.75
C ASN A 320 -8.80 -10.28 1.96
N THR A 321 -7.86 -9.39 2.28
CA THR A 321 -6.94 -9.53 3.40
C THR A 321 -7.68 -9.73 4.71
N LEU A 322 -8.78 -8.99 4.96
CA LEU A 322 -9.51 -9.06 6.22
C LEU A 322 -10.20 -10.42 6.40
N LEU A 323 -10.87 -10.89 5.35
CA LEU A 323 -11.50 -12.22 5.35
C LEU A 323 -10.45 -13.33 5.43
N ALA A 324 -9.31 -13.18 4.74
CA ALA A 324 -8.21 -14.12 4.84
C ALA A 324 -7.66 -14.19 6.27
N VAL A 325 -7.49 -13.05 6.95
CA VAL A 325 -7.03 -13.04 8.33
C VAL A 325 -8.01 -13.76 9.25
N ALA A 326 -9.30 -13.43 9.15
CA ALA A 326 -10.30 -14.06 9.99
C ALA A 326 -10.44 -15.56 9.73
N ALA A 327 -10.34 -16.01 8.48
CA ALA A 327 -10.45 -17.42 8.15
C ALA A 327 -9.21 -18.21 8.57
N GLU A 328 -8.01 -17.73 8.27
CA GLU A 328 -6.77 -18.49 8.51
C GLU A 328 -6.26 -18.39 9.96
N TYR A 329 -6.56 -17.30 10.66
CA TYR A 329 -6.03 -17.03 12.01
C TYR A 329 -7.10 -16.70 13.06
N GLY A 330 -8.37 -16.65 12.65
CA GLY A 330 -9.50 -16.38 13.55
C GLY A 330 -9.83 -14.90 13.77
N ILE A 331 -11.00 -14.67 14.34
CA ILE A 331 -11.54 -13.34 14.68
C ILE A 331 -10.63 -12.57 15.65
N PRO A 332 -10.00 -13.18 16.69
CA PRO A 332 -9.05 -12.47 17.55
C PRO A 332 -7.85 -11.88 16.79
N ALA A 333 -7.32 -12.59 15.80
CA ALA A 333 -6.24 -12.09 14.96
C ALA A 333 -6.71 -10.92 14.08
N LEU A 334 -7.92 -11.01 13.50
CA LEU A 334 -8.53 -9.88 12.79
C LEU A 334 -8.72 -8.67 13.71
N ALA A 335 -9.22 -8.88 14.93
CA ALA A 335 -9.40 -7.81 15.91
C ALA A 335 -8.07 -7.12 16.25
N ALA A 336 -7.00 -7.90 16.47
CA ALA A 336 -5.67 -7.35 16.69
C ALA A 336 -5.19 -6.50 15.50
N LEU A 337 -5.38 -6.99 14.27
CA LEU A 337 -5.05 -6.24 13.06
C LEU A 337 -5.86 -4.93 12.97
N MET A 338 -7.16 -4.97 13.29
CA MET A 338 -8.01 -3.77 13.29
C MET A 338 -7.60 -2.77 14.37
N LEU A 339 -7.23 -3.23 15.56
CA LEU A 339 -6.69 -2.36 16.62
C LEU A 339 -5.40 -1.67 16.17
N TRP A 340 -4.54 -2.36 15.43
CA TRP A 340 -3.35 -1.74 14.85
C TRP A 340 -3.71 -0.65 13.83
N TYR A 341 -4.62 -0.93 12.88
CA TYR A 341 -5.10 0.08 11.93
C TYR A 341 -5.75 1.27 12.66
N ILE A 342 -6.65 1.04 13.62
CA ILE A 342 -7.31 2.09 14.40
C ILE A 342 -6.29 2.93 15.16
N GLY A 343 -5.32 2.31 15.83
CA GLY A 343 -4.23 3.00 16.52
C GLY A 343 -3.41 3.89 15.58
N MET A 344 -3.09 3.37 14.39
CA MET A 344 -2.38 4.12 13.35
C MET A 344 -3.21 5.28 12.80
N PHE A 345 -4.52 5.12 12.58
CA PHE A 345 -5.40 6.22 12.15
C PHE A 345 -5.60 7.27 13.23
N TRP A 346 -5.73 6.85 14.48
CA TRP A 346 -5.88 7.77 15.59
C TRP A 346 -4.61 8.63 15.78
N TYR A 347 -3.44 8.00 15.80
CA TYR A 347 -2.15 8.70 15.78
C TYR A 347 -1.99 9.57 14.52
N GLY A 348 -2.46 9.03 13.39
CA GLY A 348 -2.81 9.68 12.12
C GLY A 348 -3.33 11.09 12.24
N ILE A 349 -4.58 11.11 12.66
CA ILE A 349 -5.41 12.30 12.80
C ILE A 349 -4.78 13.24 13.83
N ARG A 350 -4.31 12.71 14.97
CA ARG A 350 -3.71 13.53 16.02
C ARG A 350 -2.45 14.25 15.55
N THR A 351 -1.60 13.57 14.77
CA THR A 351 -0.42 14.15 14.14
C THR A 351 -0.81 15.22 13.12
N ALA A 352 -1.79 14.93 12.24
CA ALA A 352 -2.26 15.90 11.26
C ALA A 352 -2.82 17.17 11.92
N VAL A 353 -3.66 17.02 12.96
CA VAL A 353 -4.17 18.13 13.77
C VAL A 353 -3.03 18.92 14.41
N THR A 354 -2.05 18.24 15.01
CA THR A 354 -0.89 18.93 15.61
C THR A 354 -0.09 19.71 14.58
N LEU A 355 0.17 19.12 13.40
CA LEU A 355 0.91 19.76 12.33
C LEU A 355 0.14 20.88 11.63
N SER A 356 -1.19 20.89 11.69
CA SER A 356 -2.02 22.00 11.19
C SER A 356 -1.68 23.35 11.80
N SER A 357 -1.30 23.35 13.08
CA SER A 357 -0.86 24.56 13.79
C SER A 357 0.52 25.08 13.34
N ARG A 358 1.31 24.25 12.64
CA ARG A 358 2.68 24.59 12.22
C ARG A 358 2.76 25.16 10.82
N GLY A 359 1.77 24.85 10.00
CA GLY A 359 1.73 25.31 8.62
C GLY A 359 0.91 24.41 7.73
N ARG A 360 0.47 25.01 6.62
CA ARG A 360 -0.30 24.33 5.59
C ARG A 360 0.44 23.13 4.99
N ARG A 361 1.76 23.24 4.82
CA ARG A 361 2.62 22.20 4.23
C ARG A 361 2.65 20.95 5.11
N GLU A 362 2.93 21.12 6.40
CA GLU A 362 3.09 20.04 7.38
C GLU A 362 1.78 19.28 7.57
N PHE A 363 0.65 20.01 7.61
CA PHE A 363 -0.69 19.41 7.62
C PHE A 363 -0.91 18.48 6.42
N PHE A 364 -0.68 18.99 5.20
CA PHE A 364 -0.94 18.21 4.00
C PHE A 364 -0.03 16.99 3.90
N LEU A 365 1.19 17.04 4.43
CA LEU A 365 2.07 15.88 4.45
C LEU A 365 1.61 14.80 5.41
N ALA A 366 1.14 15.15 6.61
CA ALA A 366 0.53 14.17 7.50
C ALA A 366 -0.77 13.59 6.92
N ALA A 367 -1.59 14.42 6.29
CA ALA A 367 -2.79 13.96 5.60
C ALA A 367 -2.47 13.02 4.42
N ALA A 368 -1.37 13.27 3.69
CA ALA A 368 -0.86 12.38 2.64
C ALA A 368 -0.55 10.98 3.15
N LEU A 369 0.23 10.93 4.23
CA LEU A 369 0.67 9.71 4.86
C LEU A 369 -0.53 8.91 5.37
N LEU A 370 -1.49 9.60 6.00
CA LEU A 370 -2.71 9.00 6.50
C LEU A 370 -3.58 8.41 5.39
N MET A 371 -3.77 9.16 4.30
CA MET A 371 -4.57 8.71 3.17
C MET A 371 -3.87 7.60 2.38
N GLY A 372 -2.54 7.62 2.28
CA GLY A 372 -1.77 6.55 1.66
C GLY A 372 -1.83 5.25 2.47
N PHE A 373 -1.93 5.36 3.79
CA PHE A 373 -2.19 4.21 4.66
C PHE A 373 -3.64 3.72 4.56
N LEU A 374 -4.61 4.61 4.40
CA LEU A 374 -6.01 4.26 4.13
C LEU A 374 -6.19 3.53 2.81
N SER A 375 -5.50 3.95 1.75
CA SER A 375 -5.63 3.31 0.44
C SER A 375 -5.16 1.86 0.47
N VAL A 376 -4.09 1.55 1.21
CA VAL A 376 -3.64 0.18 1.46
C VAL A 376 -4.70 -0.67 2.17
N LEU A 377 -5.34 -0.13 3.22
CA LEU A 377 -6.40 -0.84 3.93
C LEU A 377 -7.60 -1.12 3.01
N LEU A 378 -8.05 -0.11 2.26
CA LEU A 378 -9.15 -0.25 1.31
C LEU A 378 -8.81 -1.22 0.18
N GLN A 379 -7.56 -1.23 -0.30
CA GLN A 379 -7.13 -2.26 -1.25
C GLN A 379 -7.19 -3.65 -0.60
N GLY A 380 -6.81 -3.76 0.68
CA GLY A 380 -6.90 -5.00 1.44
C GLY A 380 -8.32 -5.58 1.57
N THR A 381 -9.39 -4.82 1.35
CA THR A 381 -10.76 -5.38 1.35
C THR A 381 -11.14 -6.03 0.03
N THR A 382 -10.36 -5.80 -1.03
CA THR A 382 -10.62 -6.32 -2.38
C THR A 382 -9.46 -7.11 -2.96
N ASP A 383 -8.35 -7.19 -2.23
CA ASP A 383 -7.19 -8.00 -2.57
C ASP A 383 -6.38 -8.49 -1.35
N TYR A 384 -5.44 -9.39 -1.60
CA TYR A 384 -4.52 -9.97 -0.61
C TYR A 384 -3.28 -9.08 -0.38
N THR A 385 -3.50 -7.79 -0.16
CA THR A 385 -2.48 -6.73 -0.16
C THR A 385 -1.43 -6.90 0.93
N LEU A 386 -1.84 -7.06 2.20
CA LEU A 386 -0.92 -7.00 3.36
C LEU A 386 0.11 -8.13 3.37
N PHE A 387 -0.27 -9.29 2.87
CA PHE A 387 0.56 -10.50 2.85
C PHE A 387 1.34 -10.67 1.55
N SER A 388 1.04 -9.88 0.53
CA SER A 388 1.90 -9.77 -0.66
C SER A 388 3.21 -9.07 -0.28
N VAL A 389 4.32 -9.50 -0.89
CA VAL A 389 5.65 -8.87 -0.67
C VAL A 389 5.59 -7.36 -0.90
N THR A 390 5.01 -6.97 -2.03
CA THR A 390 4.87 -5.56 -2.44
C THR A 390 3.97 -4.78 -1.50
N GLY A 391 2.74 -5.25 -1.28
CA GLY A 391 1.76 -4.53 -0.47
C GLY A 391 2.19 -4.47 1.00
N GLY A 392 2.70 -5.57 1.57
CA GLY A 392 3.22 -5.63 2.93
C GLY A 392 4.39 -4.67 3.14
N ASN A 393 5.43 -4.75 2.30
CA ASN A 393 6.58 -3.84 2.40
C ASN A 393 6.15 -2.37 2.34
N LEU A 394 5.28 -2.02 1.39
CA LEU A 394 4.75 -0.67 1.24
C LEU A 394 3.95 -0.23 2.48
N SER A 395 3.05 -1.07 2.98
CA SER A 395 2.21 -0.80 4.17
C SER A 395 3.04 -0.44 5.40
N PHE A 396 4.01 -1.29 5.73
CA PHE A 396 4.83 -1.14 6.94
C PHE A 396 5.88 -0.03 6.80
N CYS A 397 6.41 0.21 5.59
CA CYS A 397 7.21 1.40 5.31
C CYS A 397 6.42 2.69 5.52
N LEU A 398 5.21 2.79 4.96
CA LEU A 398 4.37 3.99 5.09
C LEU A 398 4.00 4.26 6.56
N ALA A 399 3.64 3.21 7.30
CA ALA A 399 3.43 3.28 8.74
C ALA A 399 4.67 3.82 9.47
N GLY A 400 5.87 3.33 9.11
CA GLY A 400 7.12 3.77 9.74
C GLY A 400 7.46 5.24 9.43
N ILE A 401 7.35 5.65 8.16
CA ILE A 401 7.54 7.04 7.73
C ILE A 401 6.58 7.95 8.49
N PHE A 402 5.33 7.51 8.65
CA PHE A 402 4.31 8.28 9.31
C PHE A 402 4.62 8.51 10.80
N VAL A 403 5.08 7.49 11.53
CA VAL A 403 5.54 7.64 12.92
C VAL A 403 6.79 8.55 13.00
N ALA A 404 7.70 8.45 12.04
CA ALA A 404 8.90 9.29 11.99
C ALA A 404 8.62 10.78 11.66
N ALA A 405 7.49 11.07 11.01
CA ALA A 405 7.13 12.41 10.55
C ALA A 405 7.01 13.40 11.72
N GLU A 406 6.26 13.06 12.77
CA GLU A 406 6.04 13.93 13.93
C GLU A 406 7.37 14.36 14.57
N ARG A 407 8.29 13.40 14.78
CA ARG A 407 9.61 13.65 15.35
C ARG A 407 10.41 14.59 14.47
N THR A 408 10.45 14.35 13.16
CA THR A 408 11.25 15.17 12.24
C THR A 408 10.77 16.62 12.24
N PHE A 409 9.46 16.83 12.18
CA PHE A 409 8.90 18.18 12.21
C PHE A 409 9.08 18.86 13.58
N SER A 410 9.12 18.11 14.69
CA SER A 410 9.41 18.68 16.02
C SER A 410 10.84 19.20 16.16
N ILE A 411 11.82 18.51 15.56
CA ILE A 411 13.24 18.88 15.61
C ILE A 411 13.50 20.12 14.75
N ALA A 412 12.83 20.24 13.61
CA ALA A 412 12.95 21.42 12.73
C ALA A 412 12.55 22.72 13.44
N LYS A 413 11.47 22.71 14.24
CA LYS A 413 11.01 23.87 15.03
C LYS A 413 12.04 24.33 16.08
N LYS A 414 12.75 23.39 16.70
CA LYS A 414 13.81 23.74 17.66
C LYS A 414 15.00 24.40 16.97
N ARG A 415 15.33 24.03 15.74
CA ARG A 415 16.47 24.58 14.99
C ARG A 415 16.21 25.95 14.36
N SER A 416 14.95 26.34 14.16
CA SER A 416 14.58 27.67 13.65
C SER A 416 14.33 28.70 14.75
N ALA A 417 14.40 28.28 16.02
CA ALA A 417 14.25 29.13 17.20
C ALA A 417 15.59 29.48 17.87
N PHE A 418 16.69 28.96 17.31
CA PHE A 418 18.07 29.38 17.52
C PHE A 418 18.58 29.93 16.19
#